data_AF-A0A1C6W9C7-F1
#
_entry.id   AF-A0A1C6W9C7-F1
#
_cell.length_a   1.000
_cell.length_b   1.000
_cell.length_c   1.000
_cell.angle_alpha   90.00
_cell.angle_beta   90.00
_cell.angle_gamma   90.00
#
_symmetry.space_group_name_H-M   'P 1'
#
loop_
_entity.id
_entity.type
_entity.pdbx_description
1 polymer ?
#
loop_
_entity_poly.entity_id
_entity_poly.type
_entity_poly.pdbx_seq_one_letter_code
_entity_poly.pdbx_strand_id
1 'polypeptide(L)'
;MILNIIRVKTFLTIVHAYNPNLLTICQLCEKNRGDPWKYFYALLKKAQISKDKTIIAMTSSNTTNENSPNIEHKNPILKKADTPYGSLRSKNYIEDKNYKKLFVNLAGYLIEKKGDDLEITYIES
;
A
#
# COMPACT_ATOMS: atom_id res chain seq x y z
N MET A 1 4.30 -11.40 3.74
CA MET A 1 3.76 -12.28 2.69
C MET A 1 4.65 -12.15 1.46
N ILE A 2 5.68 -13.01 1.37
CA ILE A 2 6.64 -13.06 0.26
C ILE A 2 5.86 -12.95 -1.05
N LEU A 3 6.03 -11.84 -1.78
CA LEU A 3 5.64 -11.71 -3.18
C LEU A 3 6.53 -12.67 -3.97
N ASN A 4 6.18 -13.95 -3.92
CA ASN A 4 6.77 -14.94 -4.77
C ASN A 4 6.50 -14.53 -6.20
N ILE A 5 7.57 -14.61 -6.99
CA ILE A 5 7.67 -14.34 -8.41
C ILE A 5 6.86 -15.42 -9.15
N ILE A 6 5.55 -15.40 -8.96
CA ILE A 6 4.55 -16.23 -9.65
C ILE A 6 3.44 -15.26 -10.05
N ARG A 7 3.63 -14.61 -11.22
CA ARG A 7 2.59 -13.98 -12.05
C ARG A 7 1.43 -13.28 -11.29
N VAL A 8 1.74 -12.50 -10.25
CA VAL A 8 0.74 -11.69 -9.53
C VAL A 8 0.39 -10.50 -10.41
N LYS A 9 -0.80 -10.53 -11.02
CA LYS A 9 -1.29 -9.38 -11.77
C LYS A 9 -1.60 -8.26 -10.77
N THR A 10 -0.86 -7.18 -10.91
CA THR A 10 -0.81 -6.10 -9.92
C THR A 10 -1.16 -4.80 -10.62
N PHE A 11 -2.23 -4.13 -10.19
CA PHE A 11 -2.66 -2.84 -10.70
C PHE A 11 -2.55 -1.78 -9.62
N LEU A 12 -1.77 -0.74 -9.88
CA LEU A 12 -1.65 0.40 -9.00
C LEU A 12 -2.44 1.58 -9.58
N THR A 13 -3.32 2.15 -8.78
CA THR A 13 -4.04 3.39 -9.10
C THR A 13 -3.60 4.47 -8.13
N ILE A 14 -3.16 5.61 -8.65
CA ILE A 14 -2.94 6.82 -7.83
C ILE A 14 -4.30 7.41 -7.52
N VAL A 15 -4.69 7.40 -6.25
CA VAL A 15 -5.95 8.00 -5.80
C VAL A 15 -5.78 9.50 -5.61
N HIS A 16 -4.66 9.90 -5.01
CA HIS A 16 -4.34 11.29 -4.76
C HIS A 16 -2.84 11.52 -4.72
N ALA A 17 -2.36 12.62 -5.27
CA ALA A 17 -0.97 13.04 -5.22
C ALA A 17 -0.87 14.34 -4.41
N TYR A 18 -0.24 14.29 -3.23
CA TYR A 18 0.00 15.49 -2.44
C TYR A 18 1.22 16.26 -2.97
N ASN A 19 2.24 15.51 -3.37
CA ASN A 19 3.44 16.00 -4.05
C ASN A 19 4.16 14.81 -4.73
N PRO A 20 5.25 15.02 -5.50
CA PRO A 20 5.96 13.95 -6.21
C PRO A 20 6.53 12.83 -5.32
N ASN A 21 6.59 13.04 -4.01
CA ASN A 21 7.17 12.12 -3.03
C ASN A 21 6.14 11.59 -2.03
N LEU A 22 4.86 11.97 -2.13
CA LEU A 22 3.80 11.57 -1.20
C LEU A 22 2.48 11.37 -1.94
N LEU A 23 2.04 10.12 -2.01
CA LEU A 23 0.87 9.69 -2.79
C LEU A 23 -0.04 8.81 -1.93
N THR A 24 -1.34 8.88 -2.16
CA THR A 24 -2.28 7.84 -1.76
C THR A 24 -2.54 6.94 -2.96
N ILE A 25 -2.33 5.63 -2.78
CA ILE A 25 -2.51 4.63 -3.82
C ILE A 25 -3.58 3.61 -3.44
N CYS A 26 -4.22 3.03 -4.45
CA CYS A 26 -4.97 1.79 -4.36
C CYS A 26 -4.15 0.71 -5.07
N GLN A 27 -3.75 -0.32 -4.34
CA GLN A 27 -3.06 -1.46 -4.89
C GLN A 27 -4.03 -2.61 -5.00
N LEU A 28 -4.16 -3.17 -6.20
CA LEU A 28 -5.01 -4.30 -6.51
C LEU A 28 -4.13 -5.49 -6.94
N CYS A 29 -4.33 -6.65 -6.35
CA CYS A 29 -3.49 -7.84 -6.50
C CYS A 29 -4.36 -9.10 -6.70
N GLU A 30 -4.08 -9.86 -7.75
CA GLU A 30 -4.65 -11.19 -7.97
C GLU A 30 -3.61 -12.25 -7.61
N LYS A 31 -3.93 -13.14 -6.65
CA LYS A 31 -2.97 -14.17 -6.21
C LYS A 31 -2.93 -15.36 -7.17
N ASN A 32 -4.11 -15.83 -7.63
CA ASN A 32 -4.26 -16.88 -8.63
C ASN A 32 -5.50 -16.62 -9.47
N ARG A 33 -5.54 -17.20 -10.67
CA ARG A 33 -6.69 -17.12 -11.57
C ARG A 33 -7.92 -17.73 -10.87
N GLY A 34 -8.93 -16.91 -10.58
CA GLY A 34 -10.18 -17.32 -9.93
C GLY A 34 -10.26 -17.05 -8.42
N ASP A 35 -9.16 -16.60 -7.78
CA ASP A 35 -9.23 -16.07 -6.42
C ASP A 35 -9.89 -14.68 -6.40
N PRO A 36 -10.59 -14.29 -5.32
CA PRO A 36 -11.02 -12.90 -5.14
C PRO A 36 -9.83 -11.95 -5.21
N TRP A 37 -10.01 -10.85 -5.92
CA TRP A 37 -9.03 -9.81 -6.06
C TRP A 37 -8.78 -9.13 -4.73
N LYS A 38 -7.54 -8.98 -4.32
CA LYS A 38 -7.19 -8.33 -3.05
C LYS A 38 -6.84 -6.89 -3.30
N TYR A 39 -7.30 -5.98 -2.46
CA TYR A 39 -6.94 -4.58 -2.60
C TYR A 39 -6.64 -3.91 -1.27
N PHE A 40 -5.77 -2.92 -1.28
CA PHE A 40 -5.52 -2.08 -0.13
C PHE A 40 -5.28 -0.63 -0.54
N TYR A 41 -5.61 0.28 0.37
CA TYR A 41 -5.17 1.68 0.27
C TYR A 41 -3.94 1.87 1.13
N ALA A 42 -2.98 2.62 0.61
CA ALA A 42 -1.79 2.97 1.35
C ALA A 42 -1.35 4.41 1.03
N LEU A 43 -0.84 5.08 2.05
CA LEU A 43 -0.02 6.27 1.89
C LEU A 43 1.39 5.81 1.54
N LEU A 44 1.88 6.21 0.38
CA LEU A 44 3.20 5.94 -0.13
C LEU A 44 4.05 7.20 -0.03
N LYS A 45 5.24 7.06 0.56
CA LYS A 45 6.23 8.13 0.69
C LYS A 45 7.57 7.69 0.12
N LYS A 46 8.13 8.51 -0.76
CA LYS A 46 9.52 8.41 -1.21
C LYS A 46 10.37 9.39 -0.40
N ALA A 47 11.45 8.91 0.17
CA ALA A 47 12.42 9.71 0.90
C ALA A 47 13.82 9.39 0.40
N GLN A 48 14.49 10.39 -0.18
CA GLN A 48 15.90 10.29 -0.51
C GLN A 48 16.71 10.57 0.76
N ILE A 49 17.48 9.58 1.21
CA ILE A 49 18.29 9.65 2.43
C ILE A 49 19.68 10.20 2.11
N SER A 50 20.22 9.83 0.96
CA SER A 50 21.45 10.37 0.41
C SER A 50 21.42 10.29 -1.12
N LYS A 51 22.48 10.74 -1.80
CA LYS A 51 22.63 10.60 -3.25
C LYS A 51 22.39 9.17 -3.74
N ASP A 52 22.83 8.19 -2.95
CA ASP A 52 22.87 6.77 -3.32
C ASP A 52 21.85 5.93 -2.54
N LYS A 53 21.02 6.53 -1.69
CA LYS A 53 20.07 5.81 -0.84
C LYS A 53 18.69 6.44 -0.88
N THR A 54 17.69 5.65 -1.26
CA THR A 54 16.28 6.05 -1.26
C THR A 54 15.42 5.01 -0.57
N ILE A 55 14.46 5.47 0.22
CA ILE A 55 13.41 4.64 0.82
C ILE A 55 12.09 4.97 0.14
N ILE A 56 11.35 3.93 -0.24
CA ILE A 56 9.94 4.03 -0.59
C ILE A 56 9.18 3.26 0.47
N ALA A 57 8.47 3.96 1.35
CA ALA A 57 7.66 3.34 2.40
C ALA A 57 6.18 3.48 2.06
N MET A 58 5.40 2.48 2.40
CA MET A 58 3.95 2.49 2.26
C MET A 58 3.28 1.92 3.51
N THR A 59 2.15 2.52 3.89
CA THR A 59 1.40 2.15 5.08
C THR A 59 -0.08 2.40 4.84
N SER A 60 -0.94 1.47 5.23
CA SER A 60 -2.36 1.71 5.34
C SER A 60 -2.63 2.64 6.51
N SER A 61 -3.58 3.55 6.32
CA SER A 61 -4.08 4.40 7.39
C SER A 61 -4.87 3.61 8.43
N ASN A 62 -5.02 4.16 9.63
CA ASN A 62 -5.99 3.65 10.57
C ASN A 62 -7.39 3.85 9.98
N THR A 63 -8.23 2.81 10.07
CA THR A 63 -9.56 2.85 9.48
C THR A 63 -10.59 2.40 10.49
N THR A 64 -11.53 3.30 10.82
CA THR A 64 -12.81 2.98 11.44
C THR A 64 -13.86 2.99 10.32
N ASN A 65 -14.35 1.82 9.91
CA ASN A 65 -15.33 1.76 8.83
C ASN A 65 -16.74 2.01 9.38
N GLU A 66 -17.31 3.20 9.13
CA GLU A 66 -18.67 3.56 9.58
C GLU A 66 -19.75 2.58 9.06
N ASN A 67 -19.53 1.96 7.90
CA ASN A 67 -20.48 1.04 7.26
C ASN A 67 -20.34 -0.44 7.69
N SER A 68 -19.27 -0.80 8.39
CA SER A 68 -19.05 -2.17 8.88
C SER A 68 -18.18 -2.10 10.14
N PRO A 69 -18.80 -1.93 11.32
CA PRO A 69 -18.10 -1.62 12.57
C PRO A 69 -17.11 -2.71 13.02
N ASN A 70 -17.15 -3.91 12.40
CA ASN A 70 -16.25 -5.01 12.72
C ASN A 70 -14.88 -4.96 12.02
N ILE A 71 -14.64 -4.03 11.10
CA ILE A 71 -13.33 -3.88 10.43
C ILE A 71 -12.64 -2.62 10.95
N GLU A 72 -12.12 -2.72 12.17
CA GLU A 72 -11.13 -1.78 12.69
C GLU A 72 -9.73 -2.24 12.27
N HIS A 73 -9.02 -1.41 11.52
CA HIS A 73 -7.58 -1.59 11.34
C HIS A 73 -6.85 -0.49 12.11
N LYS A 74 -6.06 -0.93 13.10
CA LYS A 74 -5.13 -0.09 13.85
C LYS A 74 -3.73 -0.51 13.46
N ASN A 75 -3.04 0.38 12.76
CA ASN A 75 -1.68 0.14 12.33
C ASN A 75 -0.75 0.29 13.56
N PRO A 76 0.01 -0.75 13.94
CA PRO A 76 0.85 -0.72 15.14
C PRO A 76 2.01 0.27 15.05
N ILE A 77 2.36 0.72 13.85
CA ILE A 77 3.49 1.61 13.58
C ILE A 77 3.04 3.08 13.57
N LEU A 78 1.78 3.35 13.20
CA LEU A 78 1.21 4.70 13.18
C LEU A 78 0.66 5.09 14.55
N LYS A 79 1.42 5.90 15.31
CA LYS A 79 0.99 6.40 16.63
C LYS A 79 -0.23 7.34 16.59
N LYS A 80 -0.42 8.09 15.50
CA LYS A 80 -1.55 9.02 15.25
C LYS A 80 -1.56 9.43 13.79
N ALA A 81 -2.34 8.75 12.96
CA ALA A 81 -2.58 9.14 11.58
C ALA A 81 -4.02 8.80 11.20
N ASP A 82 -4.96 9.50 11.84
CA ASP A 82 -6.35 9.48 11.43
C ASP A 82 -6.43 10.22 10.10
N THR A 83 -6.47 9.47 9.01
CA THR A 83 -6.57 10.06 7.68
C THR A 83 -8.04 10.33 7.42
N PRO A 84 -8.46 11.55 7.02
CA PRO A 84 -9.86 11.85 6.78
C PRO A 84 -10.39 10.92 5.70
N TYR A 85 -11.26 10.01 6.11
CA TYR A 85 -11.78 8.92 5.29
C TYR A 85 -12.71 9.38 4.15
N GLY A 86 -12.97 10.69 4.08
CA GLY A 86 -14.12 11.28 3.39
C GLY A 86 -14.11 11.25 1.86
N SER A 87 -13.01 10.89 1.17
CA SER A 87 -12.97 10.94 -0.31
C SER A 87 -12.59 9.63 -1.00
N LEU A 88 -12.23 8.59 -0.26
CA LEU A 88 -11.88 7.28 -0.82
C LEU A 88 -13.11 6.40 -1.05
N ARG A 89 -14.21 6.98 -1.56
CA ARG A 89 -15.26 6.23 -2.25
C ARG A 89 -14.67 5.74 -3.57
N SER A 90 -13.94 4.63 -3.54
CA SER A 90 -13.55 4.00 -4.79
C SER A 90 -14.79 3.49 -5.48
N LYS A 91 -15.00 4.05 -6.67
CA LYS A 91 -16.30 4.15 -7.31
C LYS A 91 -16.96 2.83 -7.71
N ASN A 92 -16.33 1.65 -7.55
CA ASN A 92 -16.89 0.38 -8.03
C ASN A 92 -16.44 -0.93 -7.30
N TYR A 93 -15.45 -0.91 -6.39
CA TYR A 93 -14.88 -2.16 -5.84
C TYR A 93 -15.41 -2.56 -4.46
N ILE A 94 -16.00 -1.62 -3.71
CA ILE A 94 -16.35 -1.81 -2.29
C ILE A 94 -17.61 -2.69 -2.13
N GLU A 95 -18.42 -2.83 -3.18
CA GLU A 95 -19.72 -3.53 -3.12
C GLU A 95 -19.70 -4.91 -3.79
N ASP A 96 -18.60 -5.30 -4.45
CA ASP A 96 -18.49 -6.58 -5.15
C ASP A 96 -17.74 -7.62 -4.30
N LYS A 97 -18.40 -8.78 -4.05
CA LYS A 97 -17.85 -9.94 -3.32
C LYS A 97 -16.59 -10.52 -3.96
N ASN A 98 -16.30 -10.16 -5.21
CA ASN A 98 -15.07 -10.53 -5.91
C ASN A 98 -13.82 -9.80 -5.37
N TYR A 99 -13.97 -8.79 -4.50
CA TYR A 99 -12.85 -8.01 -3.96
C TYR A 99 -12.72 -8.14 -2.44
N LYS A 100 -11.51 -8.48 -1.97
CA LYS A 100 -11.15 -8.58 -0.55
C LYS A 100 -10.23 -7.44 -0.15
N LYS A 101 -10.70 -6.58 0.76
CA LYS A 101 -9.87 -5.51 1.34
C LYS A 101 -8.79 -6.08 2.27
N LEU A 102 -7.58 -5.56 2.16
CA LEU A 102 -6.42 -5.82 3.03
C LEU A 102 -5.89 -4.50 3.60
N PHE A 103 -4.99 -4.64 4.58
CA PHE A 103 -4.24 -3.54 5.18
C PHE A 103 -2.76 -3.89 5.26
N VAL A 104 -1.91 -2.88 5.10
CA VAL A 104 -0.46 -2.97 5.17
C VAL A 104 0.01 -2.17 6.37
N ASN A 105 0.68 -2.80 7.33
CA ASN A 105 1.21 -2.09 8.50
C ASN A 105 2.40 -1.21 8.10
N LEU A 106 3.37 -1.84 7.44
CA LEU A 106 4.49 -1.17 6.81
C LEU A 106 4.98 -2.09 5.71
N ALA A 107 5.12 -1.56 4.51
CA ALA A 107 5.87 -2.22 3.46
C ALA A 107 6.74 -1.19 2.74
N GLY A 108 7.72 -1.64 1.99
CA GLY A 108 8.55 -0.71 1.26
C GLY A 108 9.82 -1.29 0.69
N TYR A 109 10.58 -0.42 0.08
CA TYR A 109 11.85 -0.72 -0.55
C TYR A 109 12.92 0.21 -0.02
N LEU A 110 14.06 -0.35 0.34
CA LEU A 110 15.32 0.35 0.47
C LEU A 110 16.08 0.12 -0.85
N ILE A 111 16.35 1.21 -1.56
CA ILE A 111 17.06 1.22 -2.82
C ILE A 111 18.42 1.87 -2.57
N GLU A 112 19.49 1.11 -2.81
CA GLU A 112 20.87 1.51 -2.54
C GLU A 112 21.71 1.33 -3.80
N LYS A 113 22.41 2.39 -4.21
CA LYS A 113 23.46 2.32 -5.22
C LYS A 113 24.78 1.97 -4.52
N LYS A 114 25.43 0.89 -4.94
CA LYS A 114 26.71 0.41 -4.40
C LYS A 114 27.72 0.33 -5.54
N GLY A 115 28.46 1.41 -5.76
CA GLY A 115 29.36 1.52 -6.91
C GLY A 115 28.55 1.49 -8.21
N ASP A 116 28.80 0.47 -9.03
CA ASP A 116 28.08 0.24 -10.29
C ASP A 116 26.81 -0.63 -10.10
N ASP A 117 26.62 -1.20 -8.91
CA ASP A 117 25.49 -2.07 -8.60
C ASP A 117 24.29 -1.30 -7.98
N LEU A 118 23.10 -1.88 -8.15
CA LEU A 118 21.86 -1.44 -7.51
C LEU A 118 21.30 -2.57 -6.64
N GLU A 119 21.21 -2.32 -5.33
CA GLU A 119 20.60 -3.23 -4.37
C GLU A 119 19.21 -2.74 -4.00
N ILE A 120 18.23 -3.65 -4.01
CA ILE A 120 16.85 -3.36 -3.64
C ILE A 120 16.43 -4.35 -2.56
N THR A 121 16.23 -3.85 -1.35
CA THR A 121 15.74 -4.64 -0.21
C THR A 121 14.25 -4.35 0.01
N TYR A 122 13.42 -5.39 -0.01
CA TYR A 122 12.01 -5.30 0.33
C TYR A 122 11.78 -5.60 1.82
N ILE A 123 10.93 -4.80 2.45
CA ILE A 123 10.56 -4.94 3.87
C ILE A 123 9.03 -4.92 3.95
N GLU A 124 8.44 -5.78 4.77
CA GLU A 124 6.99 -5.83 5.03
C GLU A 124 6.66 -6.33 6.44
N SER A 125 5.51 -5.89 6.97
CA SER A 125 4.92 -6.29 8.26
C SER A 125 3.39 -6.34 8.21
#